data_AF-A0A7D4BD80-F1
#
_entry.id   AF-A0A7D4BD80-F1
#
_cell.length_a   1.000
_cell.length_b   1.000
_cell.length_c   1.000
_cell.angle_alpha   90.00
_cell.angle_beta   90.00
_cell.angle_gamma   90.00
#
_symmetry.space_group_name_H-M   'P 1'
#
loop_
_entity.id
_entity.type
_entity.pdbx_description
1 polymer ?
#
loop_
_entity_poly.entity_id
_entity_poly.type
_entity_poly.pdbx_seq_one_letter_code
_entity_poly.pdbx_strand_id
1 'polypeptide(L)'
;MLSASAAAAQAARPFTPGNFVIVRVGDGKAALTSAATAAFLLEYSPTGTLVQTIALPTADASPNLAFTETGTATSDANLTRSADGHYLLLPGYNAPWVPHGSQYCGSCHQPAHLPHCCRWDASYNHPHQGCL
;
A
#
# COMPACT_ATOMS: atom_id res chain seq x y z
N MET A 1 10.96 -21.71 9.70
CA MET A 1 10.90 -21.10 8.35
C MET A 1 9.47 -20.60 8.16
N LEU A 2 9.20 -19.33 8.48
CA LEU A 2 7.88 -18.73 8.29
C LEU A 2 7.95 -17.95 6.98
N SER A 3 7.39 -18.51 5.91
CA SER A 3 7.40 -17.88 4.59
C SER A 3 6.43 -16.70 4.58
N ALA A 4 6.94 -15.48 4.38
CA ALA A 4 6.10 -14.35 4.04
C ALA A 4 5.59 -14.56 2.62
N SER A 5 4.30 -14.87 2.47
CA SER A 5 3.64 -14.89 1.17
C SER A 5 3.54 -13.46 0.65
N ALA A 6 4.43 -13.07 -0.26
CA ALA A 6 4.21 -11.89 -1.07
C ALA A 6 2.91 -12.09 -1.84
N ALA A 7 1.92 -11.23 -1.63
CA ALA A 7 0.73 -11.22 -2.45
C ALA A 7 1.19 -10.86 -3.88
N ALA A 8 1.29 -11.86 -4.76
CA ALA A 8 1.48 -11.60 -6.17
C ALA A 8 0.34 -10.68 -6.62
N ALA A 9 0.67 -9.54 -7.22
CA ALA A 9 -0.33 -8.66 -7.80
C ALA A 9 -1.15 -9.47 -8.80
N GLN A 10 -2.40 -9.78 -8.44
CA GLN A 10 -3.31 -10.48 -9.32
C GLN A 10 -3.44 -9.64 -10.59
N ALA A 11 -3.11 -10.24 -11.76
CA ALA A 11 -3.22 -9.54 -13.03
C ALA A 11 -4.66 -9.03 -13.19
N ALA A 12 -4.82 -7.70 -13.17
CA ALA A 12 -6.12 -7.06 -13.28
C ALA A 12 -6.73 -7.38 -14.64
N ARG A 13 -8.02 -7.76 -14.65
CA ARG A 13 -8.77 -7.82 -15.91
C ARG A 13 -9.16 -6.40 -16.29
N PRO A 14 -9.32 -6.08 -17.59
CA PRO A 14 -9.85 -4.79 -18.01
C PRO A 14 -11.18 -4.49 -17.30
N PHE A 15 -11.37 -3.24 -16.86
CA PHE A 15 -12.63 -2.80 -16.28
C PHE A 15 -13.76 -2.91 -17.31
N THR A 16 -14.93 -3.30 -16.85
CA THR A 16 -16.13 -3.42 -17.69
C THR A 16 -16.76 -2.04 -17.87
N PRO A 17 -17.02 -1.59 -19.10
CA PRO A 17 -17.74 -0.35 -19.34
C PRO A 17 -19.10 -0.34 -18.62
N GLY A 18 -19.40 0.77 -17.94
CA GLY A 18 -20.64 0.94 -17.17
C GLY A 18 -20.55 0.52 -15.70
N ASN A 19 -19.49 -0.15 -15.28
CA ASN A 19 -19.27 -0.49 -13.88
C ASN A 19 -18.72 0.69 -13.06
N PHE A 20 -18.91 0.60 -11.75
CA PHE A 20 -18.31 1.51 -10.77
C PHE A 20 -16.96 0.97 -10.29
N VAL A 21 -16.00 1.85 -10.06
CA VAL A 21 -14.72 1.51 -9.44
C VAL A 21 -14.58 2.31 -8.14
N ILE A 22 -14.31 1.60 -7.06
CA ILE A 22 -14.24 2.14 -5.70
C ILE A 22 -12.85 1.88 -5.15
N VAL A 23 -12.26 2.89 -4.51
CA VAL A 23 -11.02 2.73 -3.75
C VAL A 23 -11.38 2.27 -2.34
N ARG A 24 -10.76 1.18 -1.89
CA ARG A 24 -10.81 0.73 -0.50
C ARG A 24 -9.43 0.84 0.12
N VAL A 25 -9.33 1.54 1.25
CA VAL A 25 -8.13 1.58 2.08
C VAL A 25 -8.24 0.53 3.18
N GLY A 26 -7.24 -0.34 3.27
CA GLY A 26 -7.21 -1.46 4.21
C GLY A 26 -8.04 -2.67 3.77
N ASP A 27 -7.88 -3.76 4.51
CA ASP A 27 -8.55 -5.05 4.31
C ASP A 27 -9.63 -5.34 5.36
N GLY A 28 -9.85 -4.41 6.30
CA GLY A 28 -10.81 -4.53 7.38
C GLY A 28 -10.39 -5.45 8.53
N LYS A 29 -9.15 -5.97 8.56
CA LYS A 29 -8.66 -6.82 9.66
C LYS A 29 -8.15 -6.03 10.86
N ALA A 30 -7.57 -4.85 10.62
CA ALA A 30 -7.01 -3.98 11.64
C ALA A 30 -7.67 -2.59 11.61
N ALA A 31 -7.62 -1.90 12.74
CA ALA A 31 -8.04 -0.50 12.81
C ALA A 31 -7.14 0.35 11.90
N LEU A 32 -7.75 1.25 11.14
CA LEU A 32 -7.03 2.18 10.28
C LEU A 32 -6.27 3.21 11.11
N THR A 33 -5.09 3.60 10.65
CA THR A 33 -4.21 4.59 11.30
C THR A 33 -3.69 5.58 10.26
N SER A 34 -2.87 6.53 10.70
CA SER A 34 -2.15 7.45 9.81
C SER A 34 -0.93 6.82 9.12
N ALA A 35 -0.66 5.53 9.31
CA ALA A 35 0.43 4.83 8.64
C ALA A 35 0.06 4.45 7.19
N ALA A 36 1.08 4.20 6.37
CA ALA A 36 0.93 3.63 5.04
C ALA A 36 0.05 2.38 5.12
N THR A 37 -1.03 2.36 4.34
CA THR A 37 -2.06 1.32 4.35
C THR A 37 -2.28 0.82 2.92
N ALA A 38 -2.39 -0.50 2.76
CA ALA A 38 -2.69 -1.12 1.47
C ALA A 38 -4.00 -0.59 0.88
N ALA A 39 -3.99 -0.29 -0.42
CA ALA A 39 -5.16 0.18 -1.16
C ALA A 39 -5.59 -0.83 -2.22
N PHE A 40 -6.89 -0.86 -2.49
CA PHE A 40 -7.53 -1.79 -3.41
C PHE A 40 -8.49 -1.05 -4.33
N LEU A 41 -8.58 -1.47 -5.59
CA LEU A 41 -9.64 -1.07 -6.51
C LEU A 41 -10.69 -2.19 -6.57
N LEU A 42 -11.93 -1.86 -6.22
CA LEU A 42 -13.06 -2.76 -6.32
C LEU A 42 -13.94 -2.35 -7.49
N GLU A 43 -14.17 -3.26 -8.43
CA GLU A 43 -15.11 -3.05 -9.52
C GLU A 43 -16.48 -3.65 -9.15
N TYR A 44 -17.53 -2.84 -9.26
CA TYR A 44 -18.91 -3.25 -9.00
C TYR A 44 -19.78 -3.05 -10.24
N SER A 45 -20.70 -3.98 -10.47
CA SER A 45 -21.78 -3.78 -11.44
C SER A 45 -22.71 -2.63 -10.98
N PRO A 46 -23.51 -2.06 -11.91
CA PRO A 46 -24.54 -1.08 -11.54
C PRO A 46 -25.56 -1.60 -10.53
N THR A 47 -25.70 -2.93 -10.42
CA THR A 47 -26.59 -3.60 -9.47
C THR A 47 -25.93 -3.94 -8.13
N GLY A 48 -24.69 -3.51 -7.90
CA GLY A 48 -23.97 -3.72 -6.64
C GLY A 48 -23.26 -5.07 -6.51
N THR A 49 -23.09 -5.83 -7.59
CA THR A 49 -22.35 -7.10 -7.57
C THR A 49 -20.85 -6.84 -7.72
N LEU A 50 -20.02 -7.37 -6.81
CA LEU A 50 -18.56 -7.28 -6.92
C LEU A 50 -18.06 -8.11 -8.11
N VAL A 51 -17.35 -7.47 -9.04
CA VAL A 51 -16.81 -8.07 -10.26
C VAL A 51 -15.35 -8.49 -10.07
N GLN A 52 -14.52 -7.59 -9.54
CA GLN A 52 -13.14 -7.90 -9.18
C GLN A 52 -12.61 -7.00 -8.07
N THR A 53 -11.59 -7.48 -7.37
CA THR A 53 -10.76 -6.69 -6.46
C THR A 53 -9.32 -6.75 -6.95
N ILE A 54 -8.73 -5.58 -7.16
CA ILE A 54 -7.34 -5.42 -7.60
C ILE A 54 -6.57 -4.83 -6.42
N ALA A 55 -5.60 -5.59 -5.90
CA ALA A 55 -4.69 -5.06 -4.90
C ALA A 55 -3.63 -4.18 -5.57
N LEU A 56 -3.42 -2.97 -5.05
CA LEU A 56 -2.33 -2.12 -5.51
C LEU A 56 -1.01 -2.57 -4.84
N PRO A 57 0.15 -2.36 -5.49
CA PRO A 57 1.43 -2.84 -4.97
C PRO A 57 1.73 -2.25 -3.59
N THR A 58 2.10 -3.09 -2.64
CA THR A 58 2.46 -2.67 -1.27
C THR A 58 3.97 -2.57 -1.05
N ALA A 59 4.76 -2.99 -2.04
CA ALA A 59 6.21 -2.96 -2.05
C ALA A 59 6.69 -2.69 -3.49
N ASP A 60 7.90 -2.14 -3.61
CA ASP A 60 8.51 -1.89 -4.91
C ASP A 60 8.80 -3.21 -5.64
N ALA A 61 8.29 -3.31 -6.88
CA ALA A 61 8.55 -4.43 -7.77
C ALA A 61 8.46 -3.94 -9.22
N SER A 62 9.62 -3.76 -9.87
CA SER A 62 9.70 -3.28 -11.26
C SER A 62 8.71 -4.03 -12.16
N PRO A 63 7.89 -3.32 -12.97
CA PRO A 63 7.94 -1.89 -13.25
C PRO A 63 7.20 -0.97 -12.26
N ASN A 64 6.54 -1.52 -11.24
CA ASN A 64 5.65 -0.77 -10.35
C ASN A 64 6.32 -0.46 -9.01
N LEU A 65 6.11 0.74 -8.50
CA LEU A 65 6.49 1.12 -7.14
C LEU A 65 5.37 0.78 -6.16
N ALA A 66 5.68 0.81 -4.86
CA ALA A 66 4.67 0.75 -3.83
C ALA A 66 3.65 1.90 -4.01
N PHE A 67 2.40 1.60 -3.71
CA PHE A 67 1.28 2.51 -3.75
C PHE A 67 0.42 2.27 -2.52
N THR A 68 0.40 3.25 -1.62
CA THR A 68 -0.34 3.18 -0.36
C THR A 68 -1.11 4.46 -0.10
N GLU A 69 -2.14 4.35 0.72
CA GLU A 69 -2.94 5.48 1.21
C GLU A 69 -2.82 5.58 2.73
N THR A 70 -3.30 6.68 3.30
CA THR A 70 -3.46 6.82 4.75
C THR A 70 -4.85 6.33 5.18
N GLY A 71 -4.92 5.49 6.20
CA GLY A 71 -6.19 4.96 6.70
C GLY A 71 -7.12 5.97 7.36
N THR A 72 -6.61 7.14 7.78
CA THR A 72 -7.38 8.17 8.51
C THR A 72 -7.42 9.53 7.84
N ALA A 73 -6.80 9.69 6.66
CA ALA A 73 -6.83 10.96 5.96
C ALA A 73 -8.20 11.22 5.31
N THR A 74 -8.64 12.47 5.31
CA THR A 74 -9.87 12.92 4.64
C THR A 74 -9.61 13.48 3.25
N SER A 75 -8.35 13.52 2.82
CA SER A 75 -7.90 14.10 1.55
C SER A 75 -7.02 13.14 0.75
N ASP A 76 -7.26 11.83 0.93
CA ASP A 76 -6.60 10.73 0.24
C ASP A 76 -7.63 9.98 -0.62
N ALA A 77 -7.18 8.98 -1.39
CA ALA A 77 -8.02 8.09 -2.17
C ALA A 77 -8.94 8.78 -3.20
N ASN A 78 -8.53 9.95 -3.73
CA ASN A 78 -9.32 10.71 -4.71
C ASN A 78 -9.22 10.14 -6.14
N LEU A 79 -9.98 9.08 -6.40
CA LEU A 79 -10.07 8.46 -7.72
C LEU A 79 -10.78 9.36 -8.73
N THR A 80 -10.18 9.55 -9.90
CA THR A 80 -10.83 10.16 -11.05
C THR A 80 -10.62 9.33 -12.32
N ARG A 81 -11.43 9.58 -13.35
CA ARG A 81 -11.29 8.98 -14.67
C ARG A 81 -10.84 10.03 -15.66
N SER A 82 -9.92 9.66 -16.55
CA SER A 82 -9.47 10.55 -17.63
C SER A 82 -10.64 10.97 -18.52
N ALA A 83 -10.51 12.14 -19.18
CA ALA A 83 -11.56 12.69 -20.03
C ALA A 83 -11.88 11.80 -21.24
N ASP A 84 -10.91 11.06 -21.73
CA ASP A 84 -11.04 10.07 -22.81
C ASP A 84 -11.55 8.69 -22.33
N GLY A 85 -11.72 8.51 -21.01
CA GLY A 85 -12.26 7.28 -20.42
C GLY A 85 -11.31 6.09 -20.38
N HIS A 86 -10.04 6.26 -20.80
CA HIS A 86 -9.08 5.15 -20.90
C HIS A 86 -8.31 4.85 -19.61
N TYR A 87 -8.24 5.81 -18.68
CA TYR A 87 -7.42 5.69 -17.48
C TYR A 87 -8.19 6.04 -16.22
N LEU A 88 -7.84 5.34 -15.14
CA LEU A 88 -8.15 5.76 -13.79
C LEU A 88 -6.91 6.39 -13.19
N LEU A 89 -7.08 7.52 -12.53
CA LEU A 89 -6.02 8.26 -11.86
C LEU A 89 -6.33 8.28 -10.38
N LEU A 90 -5.39 7.76 -9.59
CA LEU A 90 -5.44 7.74 -8.14
C LEU A 90 -4.09 8.23 -7.62
N PRO A 91 -4.03 9.37 -6.93
CA PRO A 91 -2.81 9.76 -6.22
C PRO A 91 -2.65 8.90 -4.97
N GLY A 92 -1.40 8.67 -4.57
CA GLY A 92 -1.04 7.91 -3.38
C GLY A 92 0.45 8.04 -3.08
N TYR A 93 0.92 7.33 -2.06
CA TYR A 93 2.29 7.44 -1.55
C TYR A 93 3.13 6.24 -1.97
N ASN A 94 4.36 6.51 -2.43
CA ASN A 94 5.40 5.50 -2.53
C ASN A 94 6.01 5.23 -1.15
N ALA A 95 5.27 4.52 -0.33
CA ALA A 95 5.70 4.04 0.97
C ALA A 95 5.35 2.54 1.07
N PRO A 96 6.27 1.67 1.51
CA PRO A 96 5.95 0.27 1.65
C PRO A 96 4.92 0.07 2.78
N TRP A 97 3.89 -0.73 2.51
CA TRP A 97 2.97 -1.18 3.55
C TRP A 97 3.60 -2.38 4.28
N VAL A 98 3.71 -2.29 5.61
CA VAL A 98 3.97 -3.46 6.45
C VAL A 98 2.68 -3.84 7.17
N PRO A 99 2.29 -5.13 7.16
CA PRO A 99 1.22 -5.59 8.02
C PRO A 99 1.55 -5.26 9.48
N HIS A 100 0.59 -4.70 10.22
CA HIS A 100 0.72 -4.43 11.65
C HIS A 100 1.13 -5.71 12.38
N GLY A 101 2.42 -5.81 12.73
CA GLY A 101 3.05 -7.03 13.26
C GLY A 101 4.47 -7.26 12.73
N SER A 102 4.85 -6.64 11.61
CA SER A 102 6.24 -6.59 11.15
C SER A 102 6.81 -5.22 11.46
N GLN A 103 7.62 -5.16 12.51
CA GLN A 103 8.22 -3.95 13.05
C GLN A 103 9.01 -3.20 11.96
N TYR A 104 8.51 -2.05 11.52
CA TYR A 104 9.45 -0.95 11.26
C TYR A 104 10.12 -0.67 12.61
N CYS A 105 11.44 -0.45 12.65
CA CYS A 105 12.12 0.06 13.83
C CYS A 105 11.61 1.49 14.10
N GLY A 106 10.44 1.58 14.72
CA GLY A 106 9.62 2.76 14.80
C GLY A 106 8.83 2.78 16.10
N SER A 107 9.50 2.41 17.18
CA SER A 107 9.34 2.96 18.53
C SER A 107 10.41 2.32 19.40
N CYS A 108 11.53 3.01 19.59
CA CYS A 108 12.33 2.79 20.77
C CYS A 108 11.48 3.22 21.98
N HIS A 109 10.62 2.33 22.48
CA HIS A 109 10.14 2.45 23.85
C HIS A 109 11.36 2.18 24.72
N GLN A 110 12.03 3.24 25.17
CA GLN A 110 13.15 3.11 26.09
C GLN A 110 12.61 2.64 27.45
N PRO A 111 13.12 1.54 28.00
CA PRO A 111 13.74 1.58 29.31
C PRO A 111 15.24 1.74 29.09
N ALA A 112 15.86 2.57 29.92
CA ALA A 112 17.28 2.81 29.93
C ALA A 112 18.07 1.48 29.90
N HIS A 113 19.25 1.54 29.28
CA HIS A 113 20.29 0.50 29.19
C HIS A 113 20.14 -0.49 28.01
N LEU A 114 20.58 -0.05 26.82
CA LEU A 114 21.56 -0.70 25.92
C LEU A 114 21.50 -0.02 24.53
N PRO A 115 22.63 0.38 23.89
CA PRO A 115 22.62 1.11 22.64
C PRO A 115 22.65 0.15 21.45
N HIS A 116 21.51 -0.46 21.12
CA HIS A 116 21.33 -1.07 19.80
C HIS A 116 20.25 -0.29 19.06
N CYS A 117 20.61 0.91 18.65
CA CYS A 117 19.82 1.68 17.70
C CYS A 117 19.99 1.01 16.32
N CYS A 118 18.94 0.35 15.83
CA CYS A 118 18.87 0.06 14.40
C CYS A 118 18.91 1.41 13.66
N ARG A 119 19.97 1.63 12.89
CA ARG A 119 20.10 2.85 12.10
C ARG A 119 19.13 2.76 10.92
N TRP A 120 18.25 3.74 10.84
CA TRP A 120 17.40 4.00 9.69
C TRP A 120 18.23 4.81 8.69
N ASP A 121 18.53 4.28 7.51
CA ASP A 121 18.99 5.08 6.37
C ASP A 121 17.97 4.99 5.22
N ALA A 122 16.91 5.81 5.26
CA ALA A 122 16.20 6.10 4.02
C ALA A 122 17.00 7.09 3.17
N SER A 123 18.18 6.69 2.73
CA SER A 123 18.87 7.36 1.65
C SER A 123 18.61 6.58 0.38
N TYR A 124 17.63 7.05 -0.38
CA TYR A 124 17.51 6.77 -1.80
C TYR A 124 18.88 7.09 -2.42
N ASN A 125 19.61 6.05 -2.84
CA ASN A 125 20.88 6.10 -3.59
C ASN A 125 22.21 6.23 -2.78
N HIS A 126 22.86 5.11 -2.43
CA HIS A 126 24.33 4.77 -2.54
C HIS A 126 24.78 3.60 -1.60
N PRO A 127 25.93 2.92 -1.86
CA PRO A 127 26.14 1.52 -1.49
C PRO A 127 26.75 1.28 -0.09
N HIS A 128 26.32 0.17 0.49
CA HIS A 128 26.88 -0.61 1.61
C HIS A 128 28.18 -0.10 2.26
N GLN A 129 28.11 0.21 3.55
CA GLN A 129 29.22 0.04 4.49
C GLN A 129 28.67 -0.50 5.83
N GLY A 130 29.18 -1.65 6.26
CA GLY A 130 28.73 -2.38 7.45
C GLY A 130 29.29 -1.87 8.78
N CYS A 131 28.85 -2.50 9.87
CA CYS A 131 29.35 -2.28 11.23
C CYS A 131 30.71 -2.96 11.45
N LEU A 132 31.65 -2.22 12.06
CA LEU A 132 32.60 -2.74 13.04
C LEU A 132 31.94 -2.75 14.41
#